data_AF-A0A497N9M0-F1
#
_entry.id   AF-A0A497N9M0-F1
#
_cell.length_a   1.000
_cell.length_b   1.000
_cell.length_c   1.000
_cell.angle_alpha   90.00
_cell.angle_beta   90.00
_cell.angle_gamma   90.00
#
_symmetry.space_group_name_H-M   'P 1'
#
loop_
_entity.id
_entity.type
_entity.pdbx_description
1 polymer ?
#
loop_
_entity_poly.entity_id
_entity_poly.type
_entity_poly.pdbx_seq_one_letter_code
_entity_poly.pdbx_strand_id
1 'polypeptide(L)' 'VRVDGEIIDCEAVKLSEEHGTVSFVEGSDVRKKLKWGEKIEFIPGHCCTCVNQHDNIFVIKDGKLAAVWPVSTRGNYS' A
#
# COMPACT_ATOMS: atom_id res chain seq x y z
N VAL A 1 6.51 -5.55 1.17
CA VAL A 1 5.02 -5.47 1.12
C VAL A 1 4.48 -6.04 2.43
N ARG A 2 3.29 -5.70 2.92
CA ARG A 2 2.69 -6.40 4.07
C ARG A 2 1.48 -7.24 3.68
N VAL A 3 1.37 -8.40 4.32
CA VAL A 3 0.26 -9.36 4.19
C VAL A 3 -0.14 -9.76 5.59
N ASP A 4 -1.42 -9.63 5.94
CA ASP A 4 -1.94 -9.89 7.29
C ASP A 4 -1.11 -9.24 8.42
N GLY A 5 -0.63 -8.03 8.17
CA GLY A 5 0.18 -7.26 9.12
C GLY A 5 1.67 -7.64 9.18
N GLU A 6 2.08 -8.74 8.55
CA GLU A 6 3.50 -9.16 8.46
C GLU A 6 4.19 -8.52 7.26
N ILE A 7 5.42 -8.04 7.43
CA ILE A 7 6.26 -7.65 6.30
C ILE A 7 6.76 -8.92 5.61
N ILE A 8 6.48 -9.01 4.31
CA ILE A 8 7.07 -10.01 3.43
C ILE A 8 8.18 -9.40 2.58
N ASP A 9 9.25 -10.18 2.42
CA ASP A 9 10.42 -9.77 1.67
C ASP A 9 10.19 -9.95 0.17
N CYS A 10 10.66 -8.99 -0.62
CA CYS A 10 10.48 -8.95 -2.06
C CYS A 10 11.70 -8.30 -2.71
N GLU A 11 12.07 -8.77 -3.90
CA GLU A 11 13.21 -8.25 -4.65
C GLU A 11 12.93 -6.84 -5.19
N ALA A 12 11.72 -6.62 -5.70
CA ALA A 12 11.32 -5.34 -6.25
C ALA A 12 9.80 -5.13 -6.17
N VAL A 13 9.41 -3.86 -6.10
CA VAL A 13 8.02 -3.42 -6.26
C VAL A 13 7.99 -2.35 -7.35
N LYS A 14 7.12 -2.53 -8.35
CA LYS A 14 6.86 -1.54 -9.41
C LYS A 14 5.37 -1.22 -9.40
N LEU A 15 5.04 0.06 -9.49
CA LEU A 15 3.66 0.53 -9.57
C LEU A 15 3.46 1.20 -10.94
N SER A 16 2.38 0.84 -11.63
CA SER A 16 1.81 1.56 -12.77
C SER A 16 0.48 2.18 -12.35
N GLU A 17 -0.23 2.82 -13.28
CA GLU A 17 -1.44 3.62 -12.97
C GLU A 17 -2.47 2.88 -12.09
N GLU A 18 -2.79 1.63 -12.44
CA GLU A 18 -3.79 0.82 -11.72
C GLU A 18 -3.27 -0.57 -11.32
N HIS A 19 -2.01 -0.88 -11.63
CA HIS A 19 -1.43 -2.20 -11.38
C HIS A 19 -0.13 -2.09 -10.58
N GLY A 20 0.15 -3.10 -9.77
CA GLY A 20 1.41 -3.25 -9.05
C GLY A 20 2.03 -4.61 -9.35
N THR A 21 3.33 -4.62 -9.64
CA THR A 21 4.12 -5.83 -9.81
C THR A 21 5.06 -5.99 -8.63
N VAL A 22 4.94 -7.11 -7.92
CA VAL A 22 5.85 -7.51 -6.84
C VAL A 22 6.69 -8.68 -7.34
N SER A 23 8.00 -8.48 -7.41
CA SER A 23 8.96 -9.51 -7.81
C SER A 23 9.54 -10.19 -6.59
N PHE A 24 9.75 -11.50 -6.69
CA PHE A 24 10.38 -12.33 -5.67
C PHE A 24 11.59 -13.01 -6.27
N VAL A 25 12.61 -13.24 -5.45
CA VAL A 25 13.76 -14.05 -5.82
C VAL A 25 13.28 -15.43 -6.29
N GLU A 26 13.87 -15.92 -7.37
CA GLU A 26 13.55 -17.25 -7.91
C GLU A 26 13.71 -18.34 -6.84
N GLY A 27 12.74 -19.25 -6.76
CA GLY A 27 12.71 -20.29 -5.73
C GLY A 27 12.27 -19.83 -4.33
N SER A 28 11.95 -18.54 -4.14
CA SER A 28 11.43 -18.05 -2.86
C SER A 28 10.04 -18.59 -2.54
N ASP A 29 9.91 -19.22 -1.37
CA ASP A 29 8.63 -19.70 -0.84
C ASP A 29 7.76 -18.57 -0.26
N VAL A 30 8.29 -17.34 -0.14
CA VAL A 30 7.54 -16.19 0.40
C VAL A 30 6.29 -15.91 -0.44
N ARG A 31 6.35 -16.13 -1.76
CA ARG A 31 5.19 -15.99 -2.66
C ARG A 31 4.02 -16.88 -2.25
N LYS A 32 4.26 -18.04 -1.61
CA LYS A 32 3.20 -18.96 -1.15
C LYS A 32 2.35 -18.38 -0.02
N LYS A 33 2.83 -17.31 0.66
CA LYS A 33 2.03 -16.57 1.63
C LYS A 33 0.90 -15.76 0.98
N LEU A 34 1.00 -15.45 -0.31
CA LEU A 34 -0.01 -14.69 -1.05
C LEU A 34 -1.08 -15.59 -1.66
N LYS A 35 -2.34 -15.20 -1.50
CA LYS A 35 -3.51 -15.83 -2.11
C LYS A 35 -4.25 -14.86 -3.01
N TRP A 36 -4.96 -15.40 -3.99
CA TRP A 36 -5.84 -14.61 -4.84
C TRP A 36 -6.96 -13.97 -4.02
N GLY A 37 -7.25 -12.69 -4.28
CA GLY A 37 -8.25 -11.91 -3.55
C GLY A 37 -7.80 -11.38 -2.19
N GLU A 38 -6.55 -11.67 -1.79
CA GLU A 38 -5.99 -11.19 -0.53
C GLU A 38 -5.66 -9.69 -0.59
N LYS A 39 -5.92 -8.99 0.51
CA LYS A 39 -5.54 -7.59 0.65
C LYS A 39 -4.10 -7.50 1.09
N ILE A 40 -3.34 -6.65 0.41
CA ILE A 40 -1.94 -6.40 0.72
C ILE A 40 -1.74 -4.91 0.98
N GLU A 41 -0.79 -4.57 1.85
CA GLU A 41 -0.44 -3.18 2.12
C GLU A 41 0.90 -2.83 1.46
N PHE A 42 0.90 -1.73 0.73
CA PHE A 42 2.10 -1.12 0.20
C PHE A 42 2.54 0.02 1.11
N ILE A 43 3.83 0.04 1.44
CA ILE A 43 4.44 1.18 2.13
C ILE A 43 4.91 2.13 1.02
N PRO A 44 4.35 3.36 0.93
CA PRO A 44 4.74 4.30 -0.12
C PRO A 44 6.18 4.76 0.10
N GLY A 45 6.98 4.84 -0.97
CA GLY A 45 8.35 5.34 -0.90
C GLY A 45 8.45 6.85 -0.62
N HIS A 46 7.43 7.62 -1.01
CA HIS A 46 7.32 9.05 -0.71
C HIS A 46 5.88 9.37 -0.31
N CYS A 47 5.67 9.75 0.95
CA CYS A 47 4.34 9.89 1.52
C CYS A 47 3.53 11.04 0.85
N CYS A 48 4.16 12.18 0.57
CA CYS A 48 3.46 13.38 0.08
C CYS A 48 2.81 13.15 -1.29
N THR A 49 3.49 12.42 -2.19
CA THR A 49 2.99 12.15 -3.54
C THR A 49 1.87 11.12 -3.53
N CYS A 50 1.93 10.15 -2.62
CA CYS A 50 0.87 9.16 -2.43
C CYS A 50 -0.41 9.80 -1.88
N VAL A 51 -0.29 10.64 -0.85
CA VAL A 51 -1.45 11.33 -0.24
C VAL A 51 -2.17 12.21 -1.25
N ASN A 52 -1.44 12.93 -2.13
CA ASN A 52 -2.05 13.80 -3.15
C ASN A 52 -2.94 13.07 -4.17
N GLN A 53 -2.81 11.75 -4.30
CA GLN A 53 -3.66 10.94 -5.20
C GLN A 53 -4.98 10.49 -4.59
N HIS A 54 -5.20 10.74 -3.30
CA HIS A 54 -6.36 10.27 -2.56
C HIS A 54 -7.18 11.45 -2.00
N ASP A 55 -8.49 11.31 -1.96
CA ASP A 55 -9.38 12.31 -1.37
C ASP A 55 -9.52 12.17 0.15
N ASN A 56 -9.21 10.99 0.69
CA ASN A 56 -9.40 10.66 2.09
C ASN A 56 -8.22 9.85 2.64
N ILE A 57 -7.92 10.07 3.91
CA ILE A 57 -7.04 9.24 4.72
C ILE A 57 -7.89 8.48 5.74
N PHE A 58 -7.82 7.15 5.71
CA PHE A 58 -8.51 6.28 6.66
C PHE A 58 -7.59 6.01 7.86
N VAL A 59 -7.97 6.47 9.05
CA VAL A 59 -7.17 6.32 10.27
C VAL A 59 -7.59 5.05 10.98
N ILE A 60 -6.65 4.13 11.18
CA ILE A 60 -6.88 2.85 11.87
C ILE A 60 -6.30 2.92 13.29
N LYS A 61 -7.09 2.52 14.29
CA LYS A 61 -6.67 2.34 15.68
C LYS A 61 -7.16 0.97 16.17
N ASP A 62 -6.25 0.19 16.77
CA ASP A 62 -6.54 -1.15 17.29
C ASP A 62 -7.24 -2.07 16.25
N GLY A 63 -6.80 -1.99 14.99
CA GLY A 63 -7.34 -2.77 13.87
C GLY A 63 -8.72 -2.32 13.37
N LYS A 64 -9.25 -1.19 13.85
CA LYS A 64 -10.57 -0.66 13.45
C LYS A 64 -10.46 0.76 12.90
N LEU A 65 -11.38 1.10 12.00
CA LEU A 65 -11.50 2.47 11.50
C LEU A 65 -11.89 3.41 12.64
N ALA A 66 -11.01 4.35 12.94
CA ALA A 66 -11.20 5.33 14.01
C ALA A 66 -11.70 6.68 13.47
N ALA A 67 -11.23 7.08 12.28
CA ALA A 67 -11.63 8.32 11.64
C ALA A 67 -11.39 8.27 10.12
N VAL A 68 -12.03 9.17 9.39
CA VAL A 68 -11.72 9.47 7.98
C VAL A 68 -11.40 10.95 7.91
N TRP A 69 -10.21 11.29 7.40
CA TRP A 69 -9.77 12.67 7.23
C TRP A 69 -9.80 13.05 5.75
N PRO A 70 -10.47 14.15 5.38
CA PRO A 70 -10.41 14.64 4.01
C PRO A 70 -9.01 15.17 3.69
N VAL A 71 -8.53 14.93 2.47
CA VAL A 71 -7.31 15.54 1.93
C VAL A 71 -7.69 16.89 1.33
N SER A 72 -7.84 17.89 2.20
CA SER A 72 -8.46 19.19 1.88
C SER A 72 -7.67 20.06 0.89
N THR A 73 -6.43 19.72 0.56
CA THR A 73 -5.53 20.52 -0.28
C THR A 73 -5.23 19.91 -1.64
N ARG A 74 -5.94 18.85 -2.05
CA ARG A 74 -5.72 18.20 -3.36
C ARG A 74 -5.91 19.24 -4.48
N GLY A 75 -4.85 19.46 -5.28
CA GLY A 75 -4.88 20.39 -6.41
C GLY A 75 -4.76 21.88 -6.08
N ASN A 76 -4.58 22.27 -4.82
CA ASN A 76 -4.27 23.66 -4.46
C ASN A 76 -2.77 23.93 -4.62
N TYR A 77 -2.35 24.19 -5.86
CA TYR A 77 -1.13 24.92 -6.15
C TYR A 77 -1.50 26.41 -6.22
N SER A 78 -1.49 27.10 -5.08
CA SER A 78 -1.48 28.57 -5.05
C SER A 78 -0.06 29.09 -5.18
#